data_AF-Q09CQ2-F1
#
_entry.id   AF-Q09CQ2-F1
#
_cell.length_a   1.000
_cell.length_b   1.000
_cell.length_c   1.000
_cell.angle_alpha   90.00
_cell.angle_beta   90.00
_cell.angle_gamma   90.00
#
_symmetry.space_group_name_H-M   'P 1'
#
loop_
_entity.id
_entity.type
_entity.pdbx_description
1 polymer ?
#
loop_
_entity_poly.entity_id
_entity_poly.type
_entity_poly.pdbx_seq_one_letter_code
_entity_poly.pdbx_strand_id
1 'polypeptide(L)'
;MDKAWQTKGLQGYSTEAILGTLGHYGAPITEADFRTLSETVWPADIAQQWGAKWKGTGPFKIFPFGAAEELWRRWVPDRLAPRDLSESLVEVMKSAVALLGGTQDAPLGAAFERMNAVRQKVPLDEKGQPKLPFIERALGVFNEKIAETFDSLAESLTKAGHAQHGEAFADLEEFLLPERKGIASAIVRATKGEREPAIADLERIIQDPARTPLSRLLSVDGLIHLGAYPQAASHARPVMLQAEKDGDIHLAIDLCSRLEHIYKATGDRAAQIEVARDLERLSALHDQVHPGHGHRHG
;
A
#
# COMPACT_ATOMS: atom_id res chain seq x y z
N MET A 1 -20.02 29.46 -12.77
CA MET A 1 -19.45 28.18 -13.22
C MET A 1 -20.47 27.48 -14.11
N ASP A 2 -20.09 27.08 -15.32
CA ASP A 2 -20.98 26.31 -16.21
C ASP A 2 -20.75 24.80 -16.05
N LYS A 3 -21.64 23.95 -16.60
CA LYS A 3 -21.60 22.49 -16.43
C LYS A 3 -20.45 21.78 -17.17
N ALA A 4 -19.79 22.44 -18.13
CA ALA A 4 -18.69 21.87 -18.89
C ALA A 4 -17.43 21.66 -18.04
N TRP A 5 -17.38 22.21 -16.82
CA TRP A 5 -16.30 21.97 -15.88
C TRP A 5 -16.05 20.46 -15.64
N GLN A 6 -17.09 19.62 -15.67
CA GLN A 6 -16.95 18.18 -15.44
C GLN A 6 -16.08 17.49 -16.49
N THR A 7 -16.14 17.96 -17.73
CA THR A 7 -15.37 17.38 -18.85
C THR A 7 -14.08 18.14 -19.12
N LYS A 8 -14.07 19.46 -18.92
CA LYS A 8 -12.92 20.33 -19.19
C LYS A 8 -11.99 20.50 -17.99
N GLY A 9 -12.40 20.07 -16.80
CA GLY A 9 -11.73 20.37 -15.55
C GLY A 9 -11.91 21.84 -15.12
N LEU A 10 -11.23 22.22 -14.03
CA LEU A 10 -11.33 23.57 -13.45
C LEU A 10 -10.17 24.50 -13.80
N GLN A 11 -9.14 24.02 -14.49
CA GLN A 11 -7.94 24.78 -14.84
C GLN A 11 -8.25 26.09 -15.59
N GLY A 12 -9.24 26.07 -16.50
CA GLY A 12 -9.64 27.25 -17.28
C GLY A 12 -10.53 28.26 -16.55
N TYR A 13 -10.95 27.97 -15.31
CA TYR A 13 -11.82 28.86 -14.53
C TYR A 13 -11.01 29.67 -13.51
N SER A 14 -11.41 30.91 -13.24
CA SER A 14 -10.74 31.75 -12.23
C SER A 14 -10.94 31.19 -10.81
N THR A 15 -10.04 31.54 -9.90
CA THR A 15 -10.13 31.11 -8.50
C THR A 15 -11.40 31.64 -7.85
N GLU A 16 -11.80 32.87 -8.14
CA GLU A 16 -13.03 33.51 -7.65
C GLU A 16 -14.28 32.77 -8.14
N ALA A 17 -14.27 32.26 -9.37
CA ALA A 17 -15.38 31.46 -9.89
C ALA A 17 -15.54 30.13 -9.14
N ILE A 18 -14.42 29.50 -8.76
CA ILE A 18 -14.41 28.27 -7.96
C ILE A 18 -14.94 28.58 -6.55
N LEU A 19 -14.40 29.59 -5.87
CA LEU A 19 -14.81 29.98 -4.52
C LEU A 19 -16.26 30.46 -4.46
N GLY A 20 -16.70 31.25 -5.44
CA GLY A 20 -18.09 31.69 -5.56
C GLY A 20 -19.05 30.51 -5.74
N THR A 21 -18.65 29.48 -6.48
CA THR A 21 -19.45 28.25 -6.63
C THR A 21 -19.48 27.45 -5.33
N LEU A 22 -18.35 27.34 -4.63
CA LEU A 22 -18.27 26.69 -3.33
C LEU A 22 -19.21 27.37 -2.30
N GLY A 23 -19.13 28.70 -2.20
CA GLY A 23 -19.98 29.51 -1.33
C GLY A 23 -21.47 29.41 -1.69
N HIS A 24 -21.82 29.50 -2.98
CA HIS A 24 -23.20 29.42 -3.45
C HIS A 24 -23.90 28.12 -3.03
N TYR A 25 -23.17 27.00 -3.03
CA TYR A 25 -23.70 25.69 -2.68
C TYR A 25 -23.42 25.26 -1.23
N GLY A 26 -22.98 26.17 -0.36
CA GLY A 26 -22.96 25.95 1.10
C GLY A 26 -21.61 25.55 1.71
N ALA A 27 -20.51 25.66 0.97
CA ALA A 27 -19.15 25.41 1.46
C ALA A 27 -18.26 26.66 1.28
N PRO A 28 -18.60 27.82 1.88
CA PRO A 28 -17.75 29.00 1.78
C PRO A 28 -16.37 28.71 2.39
N ILE A 29 -15.31 29.08 1.67
CA ILE A 29 -13.92 28.89 2.09
C ILE A 29 -13.08 30.06 1.57
N THR A 30 -12.09 30.49 2.35
CA THR A 30 -11.09 31.47 1.92
C THR A 30 -9.77 30.77 1.57
N GLU A 31 -8.85 31.49 0.91
CA GLU A 31 -7.49 30.97 0.69
C GLU A 31 -6.76 30.68 2.01
N ALA A 32 -6.91 31.57 3.00
CA ALA A 32 -6.27 31.40 4.31
C ALA A 32 -6.79 30.15 5.04
N ASP A 33 -8.10 29.92 5.01
CA ASP A 33 -8.71 28.72 5.60
C ASP A 33 -8.25 27.45 4.87
N PHE A 34 -8.22 27.47 3.53
CA PHE A 34 -7.77 26.34 2.74
C PHE A 34 -6.30 26.00 3.01
N ARG A 35 -5.42 27.02 3.05
CA ARG A 35 -4.01 26.82 3.37
C ARG A 35 -3.84 26.19 4.74
N THR A 36 -4.54 26.71 5.76
CA THR A 36 -4.54 26.13 7.12
C THR A 36 -5.02 24.68 7.11
N LEU A 37 -6.14 24.38 6.45
CA LEU A 37 -6.66 23.00 6.34
C LEU A 37 -5.64 22.08 5.66
N SER A 38 -5.00 22.57 4.60
CA SER A 38 -4.05 21.77 3.83
C SER A 38 -2.90 21.26 4.69
N GLU A 39 -2.49 21.97 5.74
CA GLU A 39 -1.39 21.58 6.65
C GLU A 39 -1.56 20.16 7.19
N THR A 40 -2.80 19.77 7.47
CA THR A 40 -3.14 18.49 8.11
C THR A 40 -4.06 17.60 7.29
N VAL A 41 -4.66 18.10 6.21
CA VAL A 41 -5.72 17.42 5.45
C VAL A 41 -5.44 17.48 3.93
N TRP A 42 -5.72 16.41 3.20
CA TRP A 42 -5.52 16.33 1.75
C TRP A 42 -6.78 16.66 0.94
N PRO A 43 -6.68 16.94 -0.38
CA PRO A 43 -7.81 17.45 -1.17
C PRO A 43 -9.09 16.61 -1.09
N ALA A 44 -8.98 15.29 -1.13
CA ALA A 44 -10.16 14.41 -1.07
C ALA A 44 -10.90 14.52 0.27
N ASP A 45 -10.17 14.63 1.38
CA ASP A 45 -10.79 14.78 2.70
C ASP A 45 -11.36 16.19 2.88
N ILE A 46 -10.68 17.23 2.37
CA ILE A 46 -11.21 18.60 2.33
C ILE A 46 -12.56 18.60 1.57
N ALA A 47 -12.60 17.94 0.41
CA ALA A 47 -13.82 17.81 -0.38
C ALA A 47 -14.92 17.03 0.36
N GLN A 48 -14.59 15.98 1.13
CA GLN A 48 -15.55 15.25 1.96
C GLN A 48 -16.12 16.15 3.08
N GLN A 49 -15.30 16.96 3.74
CA GLN A 49 -15.74 17.92 4.75
C GLN A 49 -16.72 18.95 4.16
N TRP A 50 -16.45 19.43 2.95
CA TRP A 50 -17.36 20.30 2.21
C TRP A 50 -18.65 19.57 1.80
N GLY A 51 -18.53 18.30 1.40
CA GLY A 51 -19.62 17.42 1.00
C GLY A 51 -20.72 17.30 2.05
N ALA A 52 -20.38 17.32 3.33
CA ALA A 52 -21.34 17.28 4.43
C ALA A 52 -22.31 18.49 4.46
N LYS A 53 -21.90 19.62 3.89
CA LYS A 53 -22.69 20.87 3.82
C LYS A 53 -23.16 21.20 2.40
N TRP A 54 -22.76 20.38 1.43
CA TRP A 54 -22.90 20.65 0.00
C TRP A 54 -24.34 20.49 -0.47
N LYS A 55 -24.87 21.51 -1.13
CA LYS A 55 -26.23 21.53 -1.70
C LYS A 55 -26.26 21.37 -3.23
N GLY A 56 -25.10 21.30 -3.87
CA GLY A 56 -25.02 21.15 -5.33
C GLY A 56 -25.44 19.76 -5.78
N THR A 57 -26.26 19.69 -6.83
CA THR A 57 -26.79 18.45 -7.39
C THR A 57 -26.42 18.27 -8.85
N GLY A 58 -26.75 17.11 -9.43
CA GLY A 58 -26.49 16.80 -10.84
C GLY A 58 -25.00 17.00 -11.20
N PRO A 59 -24.67 17.80 -12.22
CA PRO A 59 -23.29 18.08 -12.61
C PRO A 59 -22.42 18.71 -11.50
N PHE A 60 -23.01 19.36 -10.51
CA PHE A 60 -22.26 19.98 -9.41
C PHE A 60 -22.13 19.07 -8.19
N LYS A 61 -22.72 17.87 -8.20
CA LYS A 61 -22.64 16.92 -7.07
C LYS A 61 -21.19 16.59 -6.69
N ILE A 62 -20.32 16.42 -7.68
CA ILE A 62 -18.90 16.08 -7.49
C ILE A 62 -17.97 17.29 -7.50
N PHE A 63 -18.51 18.51 -7.58
CA PHE A 63 -17.73 19.75 -7.64
C PHE A 63 -16.74 19.93 -6.48
N PRO A 64 -17.07 19.59 -5.22
CA PRO A 64 -16.13 19.73 -4.11
C PRO A 64 -14.78 19.03 -4.35
N PHE A 65 -14.78 17.85 -4.97
CA PHE A 65 -13.56 17.09 -5.27
C PHE A 65 -12.69 17.81 -6.30
N GLY A 66 -13.28 18.20 -7.44
CA GLY A 66 -12.55 18.95 -8.45
C GLY A 66 -12.03 20.29 -7.94
N ALA A 67 -12.84 20.99 -7.13
CA ALA A 67 -12.47 22.27 -6.55
C ALA A 67 -11.32 22.13 -5.55
N ALA A 68 -11.36 21.14 -4.66
CA ALA A 68 -10.28 20.92 -3.71
C ALA A 68 -8.95 20.59 -4.39
N GLU A 69 -8.97 19.75 -5.44
CA GLU A 69 -7.77 19.45 -6.23
C GLU A 69 -7.22 20.68 -6.96
N GLU A 70 -8.09 21.46 -7.59
CA GLU A 70 -7.66 22.64 -8.34
C GLU A 70 -7.11 23.73 -7.41
N LEU A 71 -7.77 23.97 -6.27
CA LEU A 71 -7.29 24.91 -5.26
C LEU A 71 -5.98 24.44 -4.62
N TRP A 72 -5.81 23.13 -4.40
CA TRP A 72 -4.54 22.56 -3.96
C TRP A 72 -3.40 22.87 -4.93
N ARG A 73 -3.60 22.60 -6.23
CA ARG A 73 -2.60 22.91 -7.28
C ARG A 73 -2.23 24.38 -7.33
N ARG A 74 -3.20 25.29 -7.10
CA ARG A 74 -2.96 26.74 -7.17
C ARG A 74 -2.28 27.29 -5.93
N TRP A 75 -2.71 26.86 -4.75
CA TRP A 75 -2.32 27.50 -3.50
C TRP A 75 -1.18 26.77 -2.79
N VAL A 76 -1.07 25.45 -2.92
CA VAL A 76 0.00 24.67 -2.30
C VAL A 76 0.72 23.78 -3.32
N PRO A 77 1.24 24.35 -4.43
CA PRO A 77 1.84 23.59 -5.54
C PRO A 77 3.06 22.75 -5.12
N ASP A 78 3.73 23.13 -4.04
CA ASP A 78 4.90 22.42 -3.52
C ASP A 78 4.55 21.16 -2.74
N ARG A 79 3.26 20.97 -2.39
CA ARG A 79 2.80 19.81 -1.62
C ARG A 79 2.20 18.76 -2.54
N LEU A 80 2.65 17.53 -2.36
CA LEU A 80 2.13 16.41 -3.12
C LEU A 80 0.71 16.03 -2.66
N ALA A 81 -0.21 15.87 -3.61
CA ALA A 81 -1.51 15.27 -3.32
C ALA A 81 -1.42 13.73 -3.44
N PRO A 82 -2.17 12.95 -2.64
CA PRO A 82 -2.16 11.48 -2.73
C PRO A 82 -2.48 10.97 -4.13
N ARG A 83 -3.40 11.65 -4.84
CA ARG A 83 -3.79 11.31 -6.21
C ARG A 83 -2.64 11.44 -7.21
N ASP A 84 -1.79 12.46 -7.07
CA ASP A 84 -0.63 12.66 -7.95
C ASP A 84 0.37 11.49 -7.79
N LEU A 85 0.52 10.99 -6.55
CA LEU A 85 1.28 9.76 -6.28
C LEU A 85 0.63 8.54 -6.95
N SER A 86 -0.69 8.36 -6.78
CA SER A 86 -1.43 7.25 -7.39
C SER A 86 -1.30 7.23 -8.91
N GLU A 87 -1.48 8.38 -9.56
CA GLU A 87 -1.42 8.51 -11.02
C GLU A 87 -0.02 8.16 -11.54
N SER A 88 1.03 8.65 -10.87
CA SER A 88 2.42 8.32 -11.23
C SER A 88 2.73 6.84 -11.03
N LEU A 89 2.23 6.22 -9.96
CA LEU A 89 2.43 4.79 -9.71
C LEU A 89 1.68 3.92 -10.73
N VAL A 90 0.44 4.27 -11.06
CA VAL A 90 -0.34 3.58 -12.10
C VAL A 90 0.36 3.66 -13.46
N GLU A 91 1.02 4.77 -13.76
CA GLU A 91 1.80 4.90 -15.00
C GLU A 91 3.02 3.95 -15.03
N VAL A 92 3.76 3.83 -13.92
CA VAL A 92 4.83 2.84 -13.78
C VAL A 92 4.28 1.43 -13.98
N MET A 93 3.20 1.07 -13.29
CA MET A 93 2.58 -0.25 -13.39
C MET A 93 2.10 -0.57 -14.81
N LYS A 94 1.42 0.37 -15.47
CA LYS A 94 0.96 0.21 -16.86
C LYS A 94 2.13 0.01 -17.82
N SER A 95 3.20 0.79 -17.65
CA SER A 95 4.40 0.66 -18.48
C SER A 95 5.11 -0.66 -18.25
N ALA A 96 5.17 -1.14 -17.00
CA ALA A 96 5.75 -2.43 -16.66
C ALA A 96 4.94 -3.60 -17.24
N VAL A 97 3.60 -3.56 -17.13
CA VAL A 97 2.72 -4.56 -17.75
C VAL A 97 2.86 -4.55 -19.28
N ALA A 98 2.95 -3.38 -19.91
CA ALA A 98 3.16 -3.28 -21.36
C ALA A 98 4.50 -3.89 -21.79
N LEU A 99 5.56 -3.65 -21.03
CA LEU A 99 6.89 -4.25 -21.26
C LEU A 99 6.83 -5.78 -21.14
N LEU A 100 6.21 -6.30 -20.07
CA LEU A 100 6.00 -7.74 -19.87
C LEU A 100 5.13 -8.37 -20.95
N GLY A 101 4.20 -7.60 -21.54
CA GLY A 101 3.40 -7.99 -22.70
C GLY A 101 4.15 -7.96 -24.04
N GLY A 102 5.45 -7.66 -24.05
CA GLY A 102 6.29 -7.65 -25.25
C GLY A 102 6.38 -6.30 -25.99
N THR A 103 5.85 -5.22 -25.40
CA THR A 103 6.01 -3.87 -25.98
C THR A 103 7.43 -3.38 -25.73
N GLN A 104 8.31 -3.49 -26.73
CA GLN A 104 9.73 -3.17 -26.58
C GLN A 104 9.99 -1.70 -26.20
N ASP A 105 9.16 -0.78 -26.71
CA ASP A 105 9.28 0.67 -26.45
C ASP A 105 8.39 1.15 -25.28
N ALA A 106 8.03 0.25 -24.35
CA ALA A 106 7.28 0.67 -23.17
C ALA A 106 8.09 1.72 -22.37
N PRO A 107 7.52 2.89 -22.05
CA PRO A 107 8.26 4.03 -21.49
C PRO A 107 8.53 3.89 -19.98
N LEU A 108 8.90 2.69 -19.53
CA LEU A 108 9.04 2.36 -18.10
C LEU A 108 10.13 3.19 -17.41
N GLY A 109 11.27 3.41 -18.07
CA GLY A 109 12.33 4.28 -17.54
C GLY A 109 11.83 5.70 -17.27
N ALA A 110 11.13 6.30 -18.23
CA ALA A 110 10.56 7.64 -18.09
C ALA A 110 9.45 7.70 -17.02
N ALA A 111 8.66 6.62 -16.88
CA ALA A 111 7.67 6.50 -15.82
C ALA A 111 8.34 6.46 -14.42
N PHE A 112 9.44 5.72 -14.26
CA PHE A 112 10.22 5.72 -13.03
C PHE A 112 10.86 7.09 -12.72
N GLU A 113 11.36 7.81 -13.72
CA GLU A 113 11.88 9.17 -13.52
C GLU A 113 10.81 10.12 -12.95
N ARG A 114 9.60 10.10 -13.53
CA ARG A 114 8.46 10.87 -13.00
C ARG A 114 8.11 10.43 -11.58
N MET A 115 8.03 9.14 -11.35
CA MET A 115 7.73 8.58 -10.03
C MET A 115 8.78 8.96 -8.98
N ASN A 116 10.06 9.01 -9.34
CA ASN A 116 11.13 9.45 -8.45
C ASN A 116 11.04 10.95 -8.12
N ALA A 117 10.67 11.80 -9.08
CA ALA A 117 10.40 13.21 -8.82
C ALA A 117 9.21 13.41 -7.87
N VAL A 118 8.18 12.57 -8.01
CA VAL A 118 7.01 12.55 -7.11
C VAL A 118 7.41 12.03 -5.72
N ARG A 119 8.18 10.95 -5.64
CA ARG A 119 8.68 10.32 -4.40
C ARG A 119 9.39 11.33 -3.49
N GLN A 120 10.16 12.26 -4.06
CA GLN A 120 10.87 13.31 -3.31
C GLN A 120 9.94 14.26 -2.54
N LYS A 121 8.66 14.35 -2.92
CA LYS A 121 7.65 15.22 -2.30
C LYS A 121 6.70 14.48 -1.36
N VAL A 122 6.88 13.16 -1.19
CA VAL A 122 6.05 12.35 -0.30
C VAL A 122 6.26 12.82 1.15
N PRO A 123 5.18 13.11 1.89
CA PRO A 123 5.30 13.53 3.27
C PRO A 123 5.83 12.38 4.13
N LEU A 124 6.90 12.66 4.88
CA LEU A 124 7.54 11.70 5.79
C LEU A 124 7.15 11.95 7.25
N ASP A 125 7.19 10.90 8.05
CA ASP A 125 7.09 10.95 9.50
C ASP A 125 8.45 11.28 10.17
N GLU A 126 8.47 11.28 11.51
CA GLU A 126 9.68 11.56 12.29
C GLU A 126 10.79 10.51 12.12
N LYS A 127 10.45 9.32 11.62
CA LYS A 127 11.40 8.23 11.31
C LYS A 127 11.86 8.26 9.86
N GLY A 128 11.42 9.24 9.07
CA GLY A 128 11.73 9.35 7.65
C GLY A 128 10.97 8.34 6.77
N GLN A 129 9.89 7.73 7.28
CA GLN A 129 9.02 6.82 6.53
C GLN A 129 7.84 7.60 5.95
N PRO A 130 7.24 7.18 4.82
CA PRO A 130 6.02 7.82 4.34
C PRO A 130 4.90 7.81 5.38
N LYS A 131 4.22 8.94 5.55
CA LYS A 131 3.09 9.02 6.49
C LYS A 131 2.00 8.05 6.06
N LEU A 132 1.67 7.08 6.92
CA LEU A 132 0.67 6.05 6.63
C LEU A 132 -0.67 6.62 6.12
N PRO A 133 -1.27 7.67 6.73
CA PRO A 133 -2.53 8.22 6.22
C PRO A 133 -2.43 8.78 4.79
N PHE A 134 -1.24 9.23 4.36
CA PHE A 134 -1.01 9.68 3.00
C PHE A 134 -0.97 8.50 2.02
N ILE A 135 -0.22 7.46 2.37
CA ILE A 135 -0.09 6.25 1.55
C ILE A 135 -1.41 5.51 1.42
N GLU A 136 -2.18 5.35 2.50
CA GLU A 136 -3.50 4.71 2.46
C GLU A 136 -4.46 5.41 1.47
N ARG A 137 -4.40 6.75 1.40
CA ARG A 137 -5.20 7.52 0.44
C ARG A 137 -4.69 7.35 -0.99
N ALA A 138 -3.37 7.34 -1.18
CA ALA A 138 -2.78 7.15 -2.49
C ALA A 138 -3.03 5.74 -3.04
N LEU A 139 -2.97 4.72 -2.19
CA LEU A 139 -3.20 3.33 -2.58
C LEU A 139 -4.67 2.92 -2.47
N GLY A 140 -5.54 3.73 -1.86
CA GLY A 140 -6.96 3.41 -1.67
C GLY A 140 -7.78 3.24 -2.97
N VAL A 141 -7.21 3.61 -4.13
CA VAL A 141 -7.80 3.33 -5.45
C VAL A 141 -7.49 1.91 -5.96
N PHE A 142 -6.61 1.17 -5.27
CA PHE A 142 -6.20 -0.18 -5.65
C PHE A 142 -7.28 -1.14 -5.16
N ASN A 143 -7.92 -1.81 -6.11
CA ASN A 143 -8.69 -3.01 -5.79
C ASN A 143 -7.74 -4.22 -5.71
N GLU A 144 -8.28 -5.37 -5.28
CA GLU A 144 -7.56 -6.64 -5.16
C GLU A 144 -6.69 -6.94 -6.39
N LYS A 145 -7.26 -6.90 -7.59
CA LYS A 145 -6.53 -7.16 -8.84
C LYS A 145 -5.35 -6.21 -9.08
N ILE A 146 -5.51 -4.92 -8.75
CA ILE A 146 -4.43 -3.93 -8.91
C ILE A 146 -3.35 -4.19 -7.86
N ALA A 147 -3.73 -4.53 -6.62
CA ALA A 147 -2.79 -4.89 -5.55
C ALA A 147 -1.98 -6.15 -5.91
N GLU A 148 -2.63 -7.22 -6.39
CA GLU A 148 -1.94 -8.43 -6.88
C GLU A 148 -0.98 -8.12 -8.03
N THR A 149 -1.39 -7.24 -8.94
CA THR A 149 -0.51 -6.80 -10.03
C THR A 149 0.70 -6.06 -9.45
N PHE A 150 0.49 -5.11 -8.54
CA PHE A 150 1.57 -4.38 -7.88
C PHE A 150 2.55 -5.33 -7.18
N ASP A 151 2.05 -6.28 -6.40
CA ASP A 151 2.84 -7.23 -5.61
C ASP A 151 3.70 -8.17 -6.47
N SER A 152 3.29 -8.46 -7.70
CA SER A 152 4.01 -9.39 -8.60
C SER A 152 4.97 -8.73 -9.58
N LEU A 153 4.92 -7.41 -9.75
CA LEU A 153 5.64 -6.72 -10.83
C LEU A 153 7.16 -6.76 -10.68
N ALA A 154 7.70 -6.56 -9.48
CA ALA A 154 9.14 -6.58 -9.25
C ALA A 154 9.77 -7.93 -9.63
N GLU A 155 9.15 -9.02 -9.18
CA GLU A 155 9.57 -10.38 -9.51
C GLU A 155 9.37 -10.69 -11.00
N SER A 156 8.21 -10.34 -11.57
CA SER A 156 7.89 -10.62 -12.97
C SER A 156 8.84 -9.92 -13.94
N LEU A 157 9.16 -8.65 -13.69
CA LEU A 157 10.16 -7.89 -14.45
C LEU A 157 11.53 -8.58 -14.39
N THR A 158 11.92 -9.03 -13.20
CA THR A 158 13.21 -9.72 -13.00
C THR A 158 13.24 -11.05 -13.75
N LYS A 159 12.19 -11.87 -13.67
CA LYS A 159 12.06 -13.15 -14.40
C LYS A 159 12.08 -12.96 -15.91
N ALA A 160 11.53 -11.86 -16.41
CA ALA A 160 11.53 -11.50 -17.83
C ALA A 160 12.88 -10.96 -18.33
N GLY A 161 13.92 -10.92 -17.48
CA GLY A 161 15.25 -10.43 -17.85
C GLY A 161 15.44 -8.92 -17.67
N HIS A 162 14.45 -8.21 -17.13
CA HIS A 162 14.51 -6.78 -16.84
C HIS A 162 14.92 -6.51 -15.38
N ALA A 163 16.03 -7.11 -14.93
CA ALA A 163 16.44 -7.10 -13.52
C ALA A 163 16.55 -5.69 -12.90
N GLN A 164 17.10 -4.71 -13.63
CA GLN A 164 17.20 -3.33 -13.15
C GLN A 164 15.83 -2.69 -12.89
N HIS A 165 14.83 -3.00 -13.71
CA HIS A 165 13.46 -2.52 -13.49
C HIS A 165 12.79 -3.25 -12.32
N GLY A 166 13.07 -4.54 -12.15
CA GLY A 166 12.60 -5.29 -10.98
C GLY A 166 13.16 -4.74 -9.67
N GLU A 167 14.46 -4.41 -9.62
CA GLU A 167 15.10 -3.77 -8.47
C GLU A 167 14.53 -2.38 -8.18
N ALA A 168 14.35 -1.54 -9.22
CA ALA A 168 13.74 -0.23 -9.05
C ALA A 168 12.29 -0.30 -8.55
N PHE A 169 11.53 -1.31 -8.98
CA PHE A 169 10.17 -1.54 -8.50
C PHE A 169 10.17 -2.01 -7.05
N ALA A 170 11.05 -2.94 -6.66
CA ALA A 170 11.17 -3.39 -5.28
C ALA A 170 11.56 -2.23 -4.34
N ASP A 171 12.49 -1.35 -4.71
CA ASP A 171 12.82 -0.16 -3.91
C ASP A 171 11.63 0.80 -3.78
N LEU A 172 10.86 0.99 -4.85
CA LEU A 172 9.63 1.79 -4.81
C LEU A 172 8.58 1.16 -3.86
N GLU A 173 8.36 -0.14 -3.97
CA GLU A 173 7.43 -0.88 -3.12
C GLU A 173 7.81 -0.76 -1.64
N GLU A 174 9.07 -1.02 -1.31
CA GLU A 174 9.57 -0.97 0.07
C GLU A 174 9.60 0.44 0.65
N PHE A 175 9.70 1.45 -0.20
CA PHE A 175 9.50 2.83 0.21
C PHE A 175 8.04 3.10 0.57
N LEU A 176 7.11 2.74 -0.32
CA LEU A 176 5.67 2.99 -0.13
C LEU A 176 5.10 2.17 1.03
N LEU A 177 5.59 0.95 1.22
CA LEU A 177 5.15 0.00 2.23
C LEU A 177 6.33 -0.38 3.14
N PRO A 178 6.67 0.45 4.15
CA PRO A 178 7.84 0.22 5.00
C PRO A 178 7.89 -1.15 5.68
N GLU A 179 6.72 -1.76 5.92
CA GLU A 179 6.61 -3.12 6.47
C GLU A 179 7.22 -4.19 5.55
N ARG A 180 7.28 -3.91 4.25
CA ARG A 180 7.89 -4.78 3.25
C ARG A 180 9.37 -4.53 3.06
N LYS A 181 9.97 -3.56 3.75
CA LYS A 181 11.38 -3.18 3.58
C LYS A 181 12.33 -4.36 3.80
N GLY A 182 13.12 -4.69 2.77
CA GLY A 182 14.02 -5.83 2.67
C GLY A 182 13.39 -7.11 2.10
N ILE A 183 12.06 -7.20 1.99
CA ILE A 183 11.34 -8.41 1.57
C ILE A 183 11.27 -8.48 0.04
N ALA A 184 10.74 -7.45 -0.62
CA ALA A 184 10.62 -7.43 -2.08
C ALA A 184 12.00 -7.54 -2.76
N SER A 185 12.99 -6.84 -2.21
CA SER A 185 14.39 -6.91 -2.64
C SER A 185 14.97 -8.32 -2.49
N ALA A 186 14.63 -9.05 -1.42
CA ALA A 186 15.07 -10.43 -1.25
C ALA A 186 14.46 -11.35 -2.32
N ILE A 187 13.17 -11.18 -2.66
CA ILE A 187 12.52 -11.95 -3.74
C ILE A 187 13.18 -11.67 -5.10
N VAL A 188 13.46 -10.41 -5.41
CA VAL A 188 14.19 -10.02 -6.63
C VAL A 188 15.59 -10.64 -6.66
N ARG A 189 16.34 -10.57 -5.56
CA ARG A 189 17.67 -11.17 -5.46
C ARG A 189 17.64 -12.70 -5.62
N ALA A 190 16.69 -13.38 -5.00
CA ALA A 190 16.50 -14.81 -5.17
C ALA A 190 16.21 -15.17 -6.64
N THR A 191 15.38 -14.38 -7.32
CA THR A 191 15.07 -14.54 -8.76
C THR A 191 16.31 -14.36 -9.64
N LYS A 192 17.24 -13.49 -9.24
CA LYS A 192 18.54 -13.31 -9.91
C LYS A 192 19.56 -14.43 -9.62
N GLY A 193 19.21 -15.42 -8.82
CA GLY A 193 20.07 -16.55 -8.45
C GLY A 193 20.74 -16.43 -7.08
N GLU A 194 20.52 -15.35 -6.32
CA GLU A 194 21.04 -15.18 -4.96
C GLU A 194 20.09 -15.77 -3.89
N ARG A 195 19.62 -17.00 -4.12
CA ARG A 195 18.56 -17.61 -3.32
C ARG A 195 18.93 -17.75 -1.83
N GLU A 196 20.06 -18.38 -1.51
CA GLU A 196 20.43 -18.62 -0.10
C GLU A 196 20.72 -17.32 0.68
N PRO A 197 21.46 -16.34 0.13
CA PRO A 197 21.58 -15.03 0.77
C PRO A 197 20.23 -14.33 1.01
N ALA A 198 19.30 -14.40 0.04
CA ALA A 198 17.97 -13.82 0.18
C ALA A 198 17.13 -14.50 1.26
N ILE A 199 17.20 -15.83 1.38
CA ILE A 199 16.58 -16.58 2.48
C ILE A 199 17.13 -16.07 3.83
N ALA A 200 18.46 -15.96 3.96
CA ALA A 200 19.09 -15.48 5.18
C ALA A 200 18.74 -14.02 5.52
N ASP A 201 18.45 -13.16 4.53
CA ASP A 201 17.91 -11.81 4.76
C ASP A 201 16.50 -11.87 5.34
N LEU A 202 15.61 -12.70 4.80
CA LEU A 202 14.25 -12.86 5.29
C LEU A 202 14.20 -13.43 6.71
N GLU A 203 15.03 -14.44 7.01
CA GLU A 203 15.17 -14.99 8.37
C GLU A 203 15.56 -13.93 9.39
N ARG A 204 16.51 -13.04 9.02
CA ARG A 204 16.92 -11.92 9.86
C ARG A 204 15.77 -10.96 10.14
N ILE A 205 14.91 -10.68 9.16
CA ILE A 205 13.73 -9.81 9.38
C ILE A 205 12.75 -10.47 10.36
N ILE A 206 12.50 -11.78 10.23
CA ILE A 206 11.59 -12.51 11.14
C ILE A 206 12.08 -12.47 12.59
N GLN A 207 13.40 -12.52 12.79
CA GLN A 207 14.03 -12.53 14.11
C GLN A 207 14.21 -11.15 14.73
N ASP A 208 14.11 -10.06 13.95
CA ASP A 208 14.36 -8.71 14.42
C ASP A 208 13.16 -8.16 15.23
N PRO A 209 13.28 -7.98 16.56
CA PRO A 209 12.18 -7.47 17.38
C PRO A 209 11.89 -5.98 17.14
N ALA A 210 12.78 -5.24 16.45
CA ALA A 210 12.52 -3.87 16.05
C ALA A 210 11.58 -3.78 14.83
N ARG A 211 11.35 -4.90 14.14
CA ARG A 211 10.37 -5.01 13.05
C ARG A 211 8.97 -5.22 13.61
N THR A 212 7.98 -4.73 12.88
CA THR A 212 6.59 -4.91 13.28
C THR A 212 6.14 -6.37 13.13
N PRO A 213 5.07 -6.77 13.82
CA PRO A 213 4.39 -8.05 13.60
C PRO A 213 4.14 -8.36 12.11
N LEU A 214 3.61 -7.38 11.36
CA LEU A 214 3.29 -7.55 9.95
C LEU A 214 4.54 -7.79 9.10
N SER A 215 5.62 -7.04 9.32
CA SER A 215 6.88 -7.21 8.59
C SER A 215 7.47 -8.61 8.79
N ARG A 216 7.39 -9.14 10.02
CA ARG A 216 7.85 -10.48 10.37
C ARG A 216 6.97 -11.56 9.73
N LEU A 217 5.65 -11.39 9.74
CA LEU A 217 4.70 -12.27 9.03
C LEU A 217 4.96 -12.29 7.51
N LEU A 218 5.09 -11.13 6.89
CA LEU A 218 5.37 -11.03 5.44
C LEU A 218 6.72 -11.65 5.05
N SER A 219 7.68 -11.65 5.97
CA SER A 219 8.97 -12.32 5.73
C SER A 219 8.85 -13.84 5.77
N VAL A 220 7.96 -14.39 6.60
CA VAL A 220 7.57 -15.81 6.55
C VAL A 220 6.89 -16.12 5.20
N ASP A 221 5.96 -15.27 4.76
CA ASP A 221 5.32 -15.41 3.44
C ASP A 221 6.37 -15.37 2.31
N GLY A 222 7.40 -14.52 2.43
CA GLY A 222 8.54 -14.50 1.52
C GLY A 222 9.33 -15.82 1.49
N LEU A 223 9.59 -16.44 2.64
CA LEU A 223 10.23 -17.77 2.71
C LEU A 223 9.35 -18.85 2.08
N ILE A 224 8.04 -18.81 2.31
CA ILE A 224 7.06 -19.71 1.68
C ILE A 224 7.05 -19.54 0.17
N HIS A 225 7.05 -18.29 -0.33
CA HIS A 225 7.10 -17.97 -1.75
C HIS A 225 8.35 -18.55 -2.42
N LEU A 226 9.49 -18.45 -1.73
CA LEU A 226 10.72 -19.07 -2.21
C LEU A 226 10.68 -20.60 -2.10
N GLY A 227 9.75 -21.21 -1.37
CA GLY A 227 9.72 -22.65 -1.10
C GLY A 227 10.75 -23.10 -0.05
N ALA A 228 11.24 -22.17 0.77
CA ALA A 228 12.15 -22.43 1.89
C ALA A 228 11.35 -22.92 3.12
N TYR A 229 10.56 -23.98 2.94
CA TYR A 229 9.61 -24.47 3.95
C TYR A 229 10.24 -24.83 5.31
N PRO A 230 11.41 -25.52 5.37
CA PRO A 230 12.04 -25.82 6.65
C PRO A 230 12.40 -24.55 7.44
N GLN A 231 12.97 -23.56 6.77
CA GLN A 231 13.33 -22.25 7.34
C GLN A 231 12.08 -21.50 7.78
N ALA A 232 11.05 -21.45 6.93
CA ALA A 232 9.78 -20.81 7.25
C ALA A 232 9.17 -21.40 8.53
N ALA A 233 9.12 -22.74 8.65
CA ALA A 233 8.61 -23.40 9.85
C ALA A 233 9.46 -23.12 11.10
N SER A 234 10.79 -23.21 10.99
CA SER A 234 11.68 -23.03 12.14
C SER A 234 11.66 -21.62 12.70
N HIS A 235 11.37 -20.62 11.86
CA HIS A 235 11.25 -19.23 12.29
C HIS A 235 9.82 -18.83 12.65
N ALA A 236 8.79 -19.30 11.94
CA ALA A 236 7.41 -18.93 12.22
C ALA A 236 6.90 -19.48 13.56
N ARG A 237 7.24 -20.72 13.95
CA ARG A 237 6.71 -21.32 15.21
C ARG A 237 7.16 -20.54 16.46
N PRO A 238 8.43 -20.15 16.64
CA PRO A 238 8.83 -19.29 17.75
C PRO A 238 8.11 -17.94 17.78
N VAL A 239 7.90 -17.31 16.61
CA VAL A 239 7.19 -16.02 16.54
C VAL A 239 5.72 -16.18 16.92
N MET A 240 5.06 -17.25 16.48
CA MET A 240 3.67 -17.57 16.82
C MET A 240 3.50 -17.72 18.34
N LEU A 241 4.39 -18.48 18.98
CA LEU A 241 4.36 -18.71 20.43
C LEU A 241 4.62 -17.41 21.21
N GLN A 242 5.52 -16.56 20.71
CA GLN A 242 5.80 -15.28 21.33
C GLN A 242 4.63 -14.30 21.17
N ALA A 243 4.01 -14.24 19.99
CA ALA A 243 2.85 -13.41 19.72
C ALA A 243 1.68 -13.76 20.65
N GLU A 244 1.41 -15.07 20.83
CA GLU A 244 0.42 -15.54 21.79
C GLU A 244 0.75 -15.06 23.22
N LYS A 245 2.00 -15.23 23.66
CA LYS A 245 2.45 -14.84 24.99
C LYS A 245 2.29 -13.33 25.23
N ASP A 246 2.52 -12.54 24.19
CA ASP A 246 2.40 -11.08 24.24
C ASP A 246 0.94 -10.60 24.06
N GLY A 247 0.00 -11.52 23.81
CA GLY A 247 -1.41 -11.23 23.60
C GLY A 247 -1.76 -10.72 22.20
N ASP A 248 -0.84 -10.79 21.24
CA ASP A 248 -1.09 -10.49 19.82
C ASP A 248 -1.75 -11.72 19.15
N ILE A 249 -3.02 -11.91 19.47
CA ILE A 249 -3.79 -13.08 19.04
C ILE A 249 -3.97 -13.13 17.52
N HIS A 250 -4.09 -11.97 16.86
CA HIS A 250 -4.22 -11.92 15.41
C HIS A 250 -2.95 -12.40 14.71
N LEU A 251 -1.77 -11.92 15.12
CA LEU A 251 -0.51 -12.40 14.57
C LEU A 251 -0.31 -13.90 14.82
N ALA A 252 -0.65 -14.38 16.02
CA ALA A 252 -0.54 -15.80 16.36
C ALA A 252 -1.42 -16.67 15.45
N ILE A 253 -2.69 -16.28 15.22
CA ILE A 253 -3.62 -16.96 14.32
C ILE A 253 -3.10 -16.94 12.87
N ASP A 254 -2.65 -15.78 12.39
CA ASP A 254 -2.14 -15.66 11.02
C ASP A 254 -0.94 -16.56 10.79
N LEU A 255 -0.03 -16.66 11.77
CA LEU A 255 1.12 -17.58 11.71
C LEU A 255 0.72 -19.05 11.78
N CYS A 256 -0.34 -19.41 12.53
CA CYS A 256 -0.88 -20.77 12.50
C CYS A 256 -1.32 -21.16 11.08
N SER A 257 -2.02 -20.29 10.35
CA SER A 257 -2.44 -20.58 8.97
C SER A 257 -1.25 -20.79 8.02
N ARG A 258 -0.17 -20.02 8.18
CA ARG A 258 1.08 -20.21 7.40
C ARG A 258 1.77 -21.52 7.76
N LEU A 259 1.88 -21.83 9.05
CA LEU A 259 2.46 -23.07 9.53
C LEU A 259 1.68 -24.29 9.05
N GLU A 260 0.35 -24.24 9.06
CA GLU A 260 -0.49 -25.30 8.49
C GLU A 260 -0.18 -25.52 7.00
N HIS A 261 -0.09 -24.45 6.22
CA HIS A 261 0.30 -24.52 4.81
C HIS A 261 1.67 -25.18 4.64
N ILE A 262 2.67 -24.74 5.43
CA ILE A 262 4.03 -25.28 5.40
C ILE A 262 4.05 -26.78 5.72
N TYR A 263 3.41 -27.20 6.82
CA TYR A 263 3.40 -28.60 7.25
C TYR A 263 2.61 -29.51 6.30
N LYS A 264 1.57 -28.98 5.66
CA LYS A 264 0.88 -29.68 4.57
C LYS A 264 1.81 -29.87 3.36
N ALA A 265 2.59 -28.86 2.99
CA ALA A 265 3.52 -28.92 1.86
C ALA A 265 4.71 -29.88 2.13
N THR A 266 5.19 -29.97 3.37
CA THR A 266 6.30 -30.86 3.75
C THR A 266 5.86 -32.27 4.15
N GLY A 267 4.55 -32.50 4.33
CA GLY A 267 3.99 -33.78 4.73
C GLY A 267 4.13 -34.09 6.24
N ASP A 268 4.43 -33.09 7.07
CA ASP A 268 4.54 -33.24 8.52
C ASP A 268 3.16 -33.23 9.19
N ARG A 269 2.51 -34.40 9.19
CA ARG A 269 1.17 -34.57 9.77
C ARG A 269 1.14 -34.34 11.28
N ALA A 270 2.23 -34.61 11.99
CA ALA A 270 2.27 -34.44 13.44
C ALA A 270 2.23 -32.95 13.79
N ALA A 271 3.11 -32.16 13.17
CA ALA A 271 3.13 -30.71 13.35
C ALA A 271 1.83 -30.04 12.86
N GLN A 272 1.21 -30.55 11.80
CA GLN A 272 -0.09 -30.06 11.33
C GLN A 272 -1.19 -30.23 12.40
N ILE A 273 -1.26 -31.39 13.06
CA ILE A 273 -2.24 -31.65 14.13
C ILE A 273 -2.00 -30.71 15.32
N GLU A 274 -0.75 -30.45 15.68
CA GLU A 274 -0.41 -29.50 16.75
C GLU A 274 -0.87 -28.09 16.41
N VAL A 275 -0.56 -27.59 15.22
CA VAL A 275 -0.96 -26.25 14.79
C VAL A 275 -2.47 -26.11 14.69
N ALA A 276 -3.19 -27.15 14.25
CA ALA A 276 -4.65 -27.13 14.24
C ALA A 276 -5.24 -26.96 15.66
N ARG A 277 -4.64 -27.60 16.67
CA ARG A 277 -5.05 -27.44 18.08
C ARG A 277 -4.72 -26.03 18.60
N ASP A 278 -3.53 -25.52 18.26
CA ASP A 278 -3.15 -24.15 18.62
C ASP A 278 -4.12 -23.13 17.99
N LEU A 279 -4.47 -23.29 16.72
CA LEU A 279 -5.42 -22.44 16.01
C LEU A 279 -6.82 -22.48 16.61
N GLU A 280 -7.34 -23.66 16.95
CA GLU A 280 -8.65 -23.82 17.61
C GLU A 280 -8.68 -23.09 18.95
N ARG A 281 -7.63 -23.27 19.76
CA ARG A 281 -7.50 -22.62 21.07
C ARG A 281 -7.36 -21.10 20.95
N LEU A 282 -6.54 -20.62 20.01
CA LEU A 282 -6.34 -19.19 19.75
C LEU A 282 -7.61 -18.52 19.21
N SER A 283 -8.36 -19.20 18.34
CA SER A 283 -9.64 -18.72 17.82
C SER A 283 -10.69 -18.60 18.95
N ALA A 284 -10.75 -19.59 19.84
CA ALA A 284 -11.63 -19.52 21.01
C ALA A 284 -11.25 -18.38 21.96
N LEU A 285 -9.95 -18.10 22.13
CA LEU A 285 -9.46 -16.97 22.91
C LEU A 285 -9.80 -15.64 22.22
N HIS A 286 -9.60 -15.54 20.91
CA HIS A 286 -9.97 -14.37 20.11
C HIS A 286 -11.45 -14.02 20.28
N ASP A 287 -12.35 -15.01 20.18
CA ASP A 287 -13.80 -14.80 20.30
C ASP A 287 -14.23 -14.32 21.70
N GLN A 288 -13.50 -14.73 22.74
CA GLN A 288 -13.73 -14.24 24.10
C GLN A 288 -13.30 -12.78 24.28
N VAL A 289 -12.21 -12.38 23.61
CA VAL A 289 -11.65 -11.02 23.68
C VAL A 289 -12.40 -10.05 22.74
N HIS A 290 -12.89 -10.54 21.60
CA HIS A 290 -13.56 -9.76 20.56
C HIS A 290 -14.90 -10.39 20.12
N PRO A 291 -15.93 -10.42 20.99
CA PRO A 291 -17.20 -11.04 20.67
C PRO A 291 -17.86 -10.36 19.46
N GLY A 292 -18.11 -11.15 18.40
CA GLY A 292 -18.80 -10.71 17.19
C GLY A 292 -17.91 -10.24 16.03
N HIS A 293 -16.58 -10.28 16.18
CA HIS A 293 -15.63 -9.96 15.11
C HIS A 293 -15.20 -11.23 14.38
N GLY A 294 -15.97 -11.69 13.39
CA GLY A 294 -15.57 -12.86 12.59
C GLY A 294 -14.42 -12.52 11.63
N HIS A 295 -13.37 -13.36 11.59
CA HIS A 295 -12.34 -13.28 10.54
C HIS A 295 -13.00 -13.51 9.16
N ARG A 296 -13.11 -12.45 8.36
CA ARG A 296 -13.32 -12.56 6.91
C ARG A 296 -11.95 -12.68 6.26
N HIS A 297 -11.52 -13.90 5.97
CA HIS A 297 -10.46 -14.11 4.99
C HIS A 297 -11.08 -14.02 3.59
N GLY A 298 -10.67 -13.01 2.84
CA GLY A 298 -10.48 -13.07 1.40
C GLY A 298 -8.99 -13.09 1.17
#